data_AF-A0AAV0MQU5-F1
#
_entry.id   AF-A0AAV0MQU5-F1
#
_cell.length_a   1.000
_cell.length_b   1.000
_cell.length_c   1.000
_cell.angle_alpha   90.00
_cell.angle_beta   90.00
_cell.angle_gamma   90.00
#
_symmetry.space_group_name_H-M   'P 1'
#
loop_
_entity.id
_entity.type
_entity.pdbx_description
1 polymer ?
#
loop_
_entity_poly.entity_id
_entity_poly.type
_entity_poly.pdbx_seq_one_letter_code
_entity_poly.pdbx_strand_id
1 'polypeptide(L)'
;MMKSYTRQTLWSLCPESSVDADVITALACHLTLDEVKSDTGRGRGVCFLPTELQDMVVNYGMTSAKALELYDTKFLSKAHNCRKVCLPMKDMMNDEGIHWYLAIILMDQKQVHILDSCPSKERQTIRRNAVNTMIEFLNDLFDALHKEVQ
;
A
#
# COMPACT_ATOMS: atom_id res chain seq x y z
N MET A 1 -4.74 13.19 5.86
CA MET A 1 -5.91 13.38 6.75
C MET A 1 -6.18 12.05 7.44
N MET A 2 -5.93 11.90 8.75
CA MET A 2 -6.27 10.65 9.45
C MET A 2 -7.80 10.55 9.56
N LYS A 3 -8.40 9.56 8.91
CA LYS A 3 -9.82 9.24 9.11
C LYS A 3 -10.01 8.76 10.55
N SER A 4 -11.11 9.20 11.16
CA SER A 4 -11.56 8.68 12.45
C SER A 4 -12.13 7.27 12.25
N TYR A 5 -11.46 6.25 12.78
CA TYR A 5 -11.98 4.89 12.81
C TYR A 5 -13.27 4.85 13.64
N THR A 6 -14.37 4.47 13.02
CA THR A 6 -15.64 4.34 13.75
C THR A 6 -15.78 2.93 14.32
N ARG A 7 -16.55 2.77 15.40
CA ARG A 7 -16.95 1.43 15.86
C ARG A 7 -17.70 0.65 14.77
N GLN A 8 -18.28 1.35 13.79
CA GLN A 8 -18.97 0.75 12.66
C GLN A 8 -17.99 -0.03 11.75
N THR A 9 -16.83 0.55 11.49
CA THR A 9 -15.75 -0.04 10.67
C THR A 9 -15.29 -1.40 11.23
N LEU A 10 -15.27 -1.58 12.56
CA LEU A 10 -14.85 -2.83 13.19
C LEU A 10 -15.82 -4.00 12.99
N TRP A 11 -17.08 -3.75 12.63
CA TRP A 11 -18.02 -4.84 12.31
C TRP A 11 -17.62 -5.59 11.04
N SER A 12 -16.78 -4.99 10.17
CA SER A 12 -16.22 -5.68 9.00
C SER A 12 -15.30 -6.86 9.37
N LEU A 13 -14.92 -6.99 10.64
CA LEU A 13 -14.17 -8.14 11.17
C LEU A 13 -15.06 -9.33 11.54
N CYS A 14 -16.39 -9.18 11.52
CA CYS A 14 -17.30 -10.30 11.71
C CYS A 14 -17.14 -11.32 10.57
N PRO A 15 -17.33 -12.62 10.84
CA PRO A 15 -17.31 -13.65 9.80
C PRO A 15 -18.22 -13.30 8.62
N GLU A 16 -17.82 -13.72 7.43
CA GLU A 16 -18.56 -13.52 6.17
C GLU A 16 -18.76 -12.05 5.75
N SER A 17 -18.16 -11.10 6.49
CA SER A 17 -18.15 -9.68 6.11
C SER A 17 -16.93 -9.36 5.25
N SER A 18 -17.09 -8.46 4.28
CA SER A 18 -15.95 -7.91 3.54
C SER A 18 -15.19 -6.95 4.46
N VAL A 19 -13.87 -7.16 4.58
CA VAL A 19 -13.02 -6.32 5.44
C VAL A 19 -12.94 -4.91 4.87
N ASP A 20 -13.19 -3.93 5.73
CA ASP A 20 -13.18 -2.53 5.34
C ASP A 20 -11.75 -2.01 5.12
N ALA A 21 -11.59 -1.11 4.15
CA ALA A 21 -10.31 -0.50 3.79
C ALA A 21 -9.65 0.18 4.99
N ASP A 22 -10.43 0.86 5.83
CA ASP A 22 -9.91 1.56 7.00
C ASP A 22 -9.35 0.56 8.05
N VAL A 23 -9.91 -0.66 8.17
CA VAL A 23 -9.35 -1.71 9.05
C VAL A 23 -7.99 -2.17 8.53
N ILE A 24 -7.86 -2.41 7.22
CA ILE A 24 -6.61 -2.84 6.60
C ILE A 24 -5.56 -1.72 6.71
N THR A 25 -5.94 -0.47 6.49
CA THR A 25 -5.06 0.68 6.69
C THR A 25 -4.60 0.80 8.14
N ALA A 26 -5.51 0.63 9.13
CA ALA A 26 -5.14 0.64 10.54
C ALA A 26 -4.10 -0.44 10.87
N LEU A 27 -4.29 -1.66 10.33
CA LEU A 27 -3.35 -2.76 10.49
C LEU A 27 -2.00 -2.46 9.81
N ALA A 28 -2.01 -1.93 8.58
CA ALA A 28 -0.79 -1.56 7.85
C ALA A 28 0.02 -0.49 8.61
N CYS A 29 -0.65 0.53 9.14
CA CYS A 29 -0.02 1.53 9.99
C CYS A 29 0.55 0.91 11.27
N HIS A 30 -0.20 0.02 11.94
CA HIS A 30 0.25 -0.65 13.14
C HIS A 30 1.51 -1.51 12.89
N LEU A 31 1.50 -2.34 11.85
CA LEU A 31 2.64 -3.16 11.44
C LEU A 31 3.87 -2.30 11.10
N THR A 32 3.68 -1.21 10.35
CA THR A 32 4.78 -0.29 10.03
C THR A 32 5.37 0.35 11.27
N LEU A 33 4.54 0.74 12.25
CA LEU A 33 5.01 1.32 13.51
C LEU A 33 5.76 0.30 14.37
N ASP A 34 5.32 -0.96 14.39
CA ASP A 34 5.99 -2.01 15.15
C ASP A 34 7.32 -2.43 14.52
N GLU A 35 7.42 -2.44 13.20
CA GLU A 35 8.70 -2.55 12.47
C GLU A 35 9.65 -1.41 12.87
N VAL A 36 9.16 -0.16 12.94
CA VAL A 36 9.97 0.99 13.35
C VAL A 36 10.45 0.87 14.80
N LYS A 37 9.61 0.41 15.73
CA LYS A 37 10.01 0.20 17.13
C LYS A 37 11.04 -0.91 17.28
N SER A 38 10.96 -1.91 16.41
CA SER A 38 11.82 -3.10 16.46
C SER A 38 13.13 -2.93 15.69
N ASP A 39 13.30 -1.83 14.95
CA ASP A 39 14.52 -1.58 14.18
C ASP A 39 15.71 -1.30 15.11
N THR A 40 16.59 -2.29 15.22
CA THR A 40 17.84 -2.21 15.99
C THR A 40 18.96 -1.47 15.25
N GLY A 41 18.63 -0.57 14.32
CA GLY A 41 19.60 0.15 13.49
C GLY A 41 20.23 -0.68 12.37
N ARG A 42 19.58 -1.79 11.98
CA ARG A 42 20.02 -2.61 10.82
C ARG A 42 19.33 -2.19 9.51
N GLY A 43 18.41 -1.22 9.57
CA GLY A 43 18.14 -0.30 8.47
C GLY A 43 17.51 -0.92 7.22
N ARG A 44 16.71 -1.98 7.37
CA ARG A 44 16.00 -2.61 6.23
C ARG A 44 14.65 -3.21 6.65
N GLY A 45 13.80 -2.39 7.26
CA GLY A 45 12.46 -2.80 7.71
C GLY A 45 11.47 -3.02 6.56
N VAL A 46 10.28 -3.50 6.92
CA VAL A 46 9.13 -3.61 6.00
C VAL A 46 8.27 -2.35 6.13
N CYS A 47 7.86 -1.76 5.00
CA CYS A 47 6.87 -0.69 4.99
C CYS A 47 5.54 -1.22 4.46
N PHE A 48 4.44 -1.00 5.19
CA PHE A 48 3.09 -1.30 4.73
C PHE A 48 2.41 0.02 4.37
N LEU A 49 2.04 0.19 3.11
CA LEU A 49 1.37 1.39 2.65
C LEU A 49 -0.14 1.33 2.94
N PRO A 50 -0.78 2.48 3.19
CA PRO A 50 -2.22 2.56 3.39
C PRO A 50 -2.98 2.20 2.11
N THR A 51 -4.17 1.62 2.25
CA THR A 51 -5.02 1.20 1.12
C THR A 51 -5.44 2.38 0.24
N GLU A 52 -5.63 3.56 0.83
CA GLU A 52 -6.07 4.77 0.14
C GLU A 52 -5.07 5.23 -0.91
N LEU A 53 -3.78 4.92 -0.72
CA LEU A 53 -2.75 5.28 -1.69
C LEU A 53 -3.00 4.59 -3.03
N GLN A 54 -3.42 3.31 -3.00
CA GLN A 54 -3.74 2.56 -4.20
C GLN A 54 -4.92 3.20 -4.96
N ASP A 55 -5.99 3.58 -4.27
CA ASP A 55 -7.13 4.24 -4.90
C ASP A 55 -6.71 5.57 -5.54
N MET A 56 -5.98 6.40 -4.80
CA MET A 56 -5.52 7.71 -5.27
C MET A 56 -4.66 7.59 -6.53
N VAL A 57 -3.77 6.61 -6.59
CA VAL A 57 -2.87 6.42 -7.74
C VAL A 57 -3.60 5.75 -8.91
N VAL A 58 -4.21 4.59 -8.67
CA VAL A 58 -4.76 3.73 -9.74
C VAL A 58 -6.08 4.29 -10.29
N ASN A 59 -6.95 4.80 -9.43
CA ASN A 59 -8.30 5.23 -9.81
C ASN A 59 -8.40 6.74 -10.03
N TYR A 60 -7.62 7.54 -9.28
CA TYR A 60 -7.68 9.02 -9.35
C TYR A 60 -6.45 9.67 -10.01
N GLY A 61 -5.46 8.90 -10.45
CA GLY A 61 -4.29 9.41 -11.19
C GLY A 61 -3.40 10.35 -10.38
N MET A 62 -3.26 10.12 -9.07
CA MET A 62 -2.41 10.92 -8.19
C MET A 62 -0.95 10.90 -8.66
N THR A 63 -0.34 12.08 -8.74
CA THR A 63 1.07 12.26 -9.12
C THR A 63 1.99 12.24 -7.89
N SER A 64 3.28 11.97 -8.11
CA SER A 64 4.31 12.00 -7.06
C SER A 64 4.37 13.35 -6.34
N ALA A 65 4.33 14.46 -7.10
CA ALA A 65 4.27 15.82 -6.53
C ALA A 65 3.07 16.00 -5.60
N LYS A 66 1.88 15.52 -6.00
CA LYS A 66 0.69 15.63 -5.16
C LYS A 66 0.80 14.77 -3.89
N ALA A 67 1.44 13.60 -3.99
CA ALA A 67 1.68 12.74 -2.84
C ALA A 67 2.64 13.40 -1.83
N LEU A 68 3.66 14.12 -2.29
CA LEU A 68 4.58 14.87 -1.42
C LEU A 68 3.89 16.00 -0.65
N GLU A 69 2.87 16.63 -1.23
CA GLU A 69 2.05 17.61 -0.53
C GLU A 69 1.13 16.98 0.54
N LEU A 70 0.63 15.77 0.28
CA LEU A 70 -0.42 15.14 1.09
C LEU A 70 0.11 14.26 2.23
N TYR A 71 1.29 13.67 2.06
CA TYR A 71 1.88 12.73 2.99
C TYR A 71 3.16 13.29 3.61
N ASP A 72 3.40 12.93 4.88
CA ASP A 72 4.61 13.32 5.59
C ASP A 72 5.84 12.74 4.88
N THR A 73 6.79 13.61 4.50
CA THR A 73 8.04 13.20 3.85
C THR A 73 8.86 12.22 4.70
N LYS A 74 8.73 12.25 6.04
CA LYS A 74 9.31 11.24 6.94
C LYS A 74 8.68 9.86 6.79
N PHE A 75 7.38 9.81 6.47
CA PHE A 75 6.70 8.55 6.18
C PHE A 75 7.15 8.02 4.81
N LEU A 76 7.22 8.88 3.80
CA LEU A 76 7.58 8.47 2.44
C LEU A 76 9.06 8.08 2.30
N SER A 77 9.96 8.82 2.94
CA SER A 77 11.40 8.49 3.00
C SER A 77 11.68 7.16 3.69
N LYS A 78 10.84 6.75 4.65
CA LYS A 78 10.92 5.41 5.23
C LYS A 78 10.58 4.35 4.19
N ALA A 79 9.50 4.53 3.43
CA ALA A 79 9.12 3.61 2.36
C ALA A 79 10.25 3.47 1.31
N HIS A 80 10.92 4.56 0.97
CA HIS A 80 12.07 4.56 0.06
C HIS A 80 13.25 3.72 0.58
N ASN A 81 13.52 3.78 1.90
CA ASN A 81 14.66 3.09 2.51
C ASN A 81 14.35 1.64 2.96
N CYS A 82 13.11 1.17 2.76
CA CYS A 82 12.71 -0.17 3.14
C CYS A 82 13.17 -1.23 2.14
N ARG A 83 13.52 -2.43 2.64
CA ARG A 83 13.85 -3.58 1.77
C ARG A 83 12.62 -4.17 1.09
N LYS A 84 11.47 -4.02 1.74
CA LYS A 84 10.19 -4.58 1.32
C LYS A 84 9.11 -3.53 1.47
N VAL A 85 8.37 -3.29 0.40
CA VAL A 85 7.17 -2.47 0.40
C VAL A 85 5.97 -3.37 0.16
N CYS A 86 5.06 -3.39 1.12
CA CYS A 86 3.82 -4.13 1.09
C CYS A 86 2.67 -3.18 0.73
N LEU A 87 1.97 -3.51 -0.35
CA LEU A 87 0.88 -2.73 -0.92
C LEU A 87 -0.41 -3.54 -0.80
N PRO A 88 -1.28 -3.22 0.16
CA PRO A 88 -2.66 -3.69 0.11
C PRO A 88 -3.31 -3.13 -1.16
N MET A 89 -3.77 -4.04 -2.01
CA MET A 89 -4.41 -3.71 -3.27
C MET A 89 -5.84 -4.24 -3.27
N LYS A 90 -6.73 -3.58 -4.00
CA LYS A 90 -8.06 -4.11 -4.25
C LYS A 90 -8.46 -3.96 -5.70
N ASP A 91 -9.40 -4.80 -6.10
CA ASP A 91 -10.13 -4.64 -7.33
C ASP A 91 -11.63 -4.91 -7.14
N MET A 92 -12.47 -4.24 -7.93
CA MET A 92 -13.92 -4.40 -7.86
C MET A 92 -14.32 -5.65 -8.63
N MET A 93 -14.98 -6.58 -7.95
CA MET A 93 -15.65 -7.73 -8.54
C MET A 93 -17.13 -7.38 -8.75
N ASN A 94 -17.58 -7.54 -9.99
CA ASN A 94 -18.92 -7.13 -10.44
C ASN A 94 -20.00 -7.47 -9.40
N ASP A 95 -20.15 -8.77 -9.12
CA ASP A 95 -21.22 -9.29 -8.27
C ASP A 95 -20.73 -9.70 -6.87
N GLU A 96 -19.42 -9.69 -6.63
CA GLU A 96 -18.79 -10.19 -5.38
C GLU A 96 -18.20 -9.06 -4.51
N GLY A 97 -18.28 -7.80 -4.96
CA GLY A 97 -17.82 -6.65 -4.20
C GLY A 97 -16.30 -6.44 -4.27
N ILE A 98 -15.70 -5.91 -3.21
CA ILE A 98 -14.26 -5.62 -3.17
C ILE A 98 -13.49 -6.90 -2.88
N HIS A 99 -12.50 -7.22 -3.72
CA HIS A 99 -11.52 -8.27 -3.45
C HIS A 99 -10.17 -7.67 -3.09
N TRP A 100 -9.62 -8.11 -1.96
CA TRP A 100 -8.32 -7.67 -1.47
C TRP A 100 -7.23 -8.66 -1.84
N TYR A 101 -6.09 -8.13 -2.24
CA TYR A 101 -4.86 -8.89 -2.49
C TYR A 101 -3.65 -8.06 -2.04
N LEU A 102 -2.49 -8.70 -1.92
CA LEU A 102 -1.28 -8.05 -1.42
C LEU A 102 -0.19 -8.08 -2.49
N ALA A 103 0.25 -6.90 -2.93
CA ALA A 103 1.46 -6.79 -3.72
C ALA A 103 2.66 -6.52 -2.81
N ILE A 104 3.76 -7.19 -3.09
CA ILE A 104 5.00 -7.12 -2.32
C ILE A 104 6.12 -6.77 -3.29
N ILE A 105 6.76 -5.63 -3.06
CA ILE A 105 7.93 -5.18 -3.81
C ILE A 105 9.17 -5.46 -2.95
N LEU A 106 10.06 -6.30 -3.47
CA LEU A 106 11.38 -6.56 -2.88
C LEU A 106 12.38 -5.63 -3.54
N MET A 107 12.70 -4.52 -2.87
CA MET A 107 13.48 -3.42 -3.43
C MET A 107 14.89 -3.86 -3.84
N ASP A 108 15.57 -4.62 -2.97
CA ASP A 108 16.92 -5.16 -3.24
C ASP A 108 16.97 -6.10 -4.45
N GLN A 109 15.88 -6.83 -4.72
CA GLN A 109 15.81 -7.87 -5.75
C GLN A 109 15.12 -7.40 -7.03
N LYS A 110 14.55 -6.18 -7.04
CA LYS A 110 13.69 -5.68 -8.12
C LYS A 110 12.61 -6.68 -8.53
N GLN A 111 12.04 -7.36 -7.53
CA GLN A 111 11.03 -8.40 -7.73
C GLN A 111 9.70 -7.99 -7.11
N VAL A 112 8.62 -8.38 -7.78
CA VAL A 112 7.26 -8.15 -7.32
C VAL A 112 6.55 -9.48 -7.16
N HIS A 113 5.92 -9.69 -6.01
CA HIS A 113 5.06 -10.83 -5.73
C HIS A 113 3.63 -10.35 -5.51
N ILE A 114 2.67 -10.97 -6.19
CA ILE A 114 1.24 -10.73 -5.95
C ILE A 114 0.70 -11.95 -5.20
N LEU A 115 0.31 -11.72 -3.95
CA LEU A 115 -0.30 -12.72 -3.08
C LEU A 115 -1.80 -12.53 -3.07
N ASP A 116 -2.51 -13.57 -3.47
CA ASP A 116 -3.93 -13.52 -3.73
C ASP A 116 -4.57 -14.80 -3.19
N SER A 117 -5.48 -14.65 -2.23
CA SER A 117 -6.21 -15.77 -1.64
C SER A 117 -7.26 -16.35 -2.59
N CYS A 118 -7.68 -15.59 -3.61
CA CYS A 118 -8.63 -16.03 -4.63
C CYS A 118 -8.08 -15.68 -6.03
N PRO A 119 -7.07 -16.43 -6.51
CA PRO A 119 -6.45 -16.15 -7.79
C PRO A 119 -7.41 -16.44 -8.96
N SER A 120 -7.61 -15.45 -9.83
CA SER A 120 -8.35 -15.58 -11.09
C SER A 120 -7.44 -15.27 -12.27
N LYS A 121 -7.48 -16.10 -13.32
CA LYS A 121 -6.69 -15.89 -14.55
C LYS A 121 -7.17 -14.65 -15.30
N GLU A 122 -8.47 -14.45 -15.32
CA GLU A 122 -9.15 -13.35 -16.02
C GLU A 122 -8.75 -12.00 -15.41
N ARG A 123 -8.62 -11.96 -14.07
CA ARG A 123 -8.30 -10.73 -13.34
C ARG A 123 -6.80 -10.50 -13.15
N GLN A 124 -5.97 -11.52 -13.36
CA GLN A 124 -4.53 -11.41 -13.16
C GLN A 124 -3.90 -10.28 -13.97
N THR A 125 -4.35 -10.06 -15.21
CA THR A 125 -3.87 -8.95 -16.05
C THR A 125 -4.23 -7.59 -15.46
N ILE A 126 -5.47 -7.42 -15.00
CA ILE A 126 -5.94 -6.17 -14.36
C ILE A 126 -5.13 -5.89 -13.09
N ARG A 127 -4.98 -6.90 -12.23
CA ARG A 127 -4.21 -6.81 -10.98
C ARG A 127 -2.75 -6.48 -11.23
N ARG A 128 -2.12 -7.11 -12.22
CA ARG A 128 -0.73 -6.80 -12.63
C ARG A 128 -0.61 -5.38 -13.14
N ASN A 129 -1.53 -4.90 -13.97
CA ASN A 129 -1.51 -3.54 -14.47
C ASN A 129 -1.61 -2.53 -13.33
N ALA A 130 -2.55 -2.72 -12.40
CA ALA A 130 -2.67 -1.86 -11.21
C ALA A 130 -1.39 -1.85 -10.36
N VAL A 131 -0.74 -3.01 -10.18
CA VAL A 131 0.53 -3.11 -9.45
C VAL A 131 1.66 -2.42 -10.20
N ASN A 132 1.73 -2.54 -11.53
CA ASN A 132 2.72 -1.83 -12.34
C ASN A 132 2.56 -0.32 -12.26
N THR A 133 1.32 0.19 -12.32
CA THR A 133 1.03 1.62 -12.11
C THR A 133 1.51 2.10 -10.74
N MET A 134 1.30 1.30 -9.69
CA MET A 134 1.82 1.62 -8.35
C MET A 134 3.35 1.65 -8.30
N ILE A 135 4.02 0.72 -9.00
CA ILE A 135 5.49 0.66 -9.05
C ILE A 135 6.05 1.88 -9.78
N GLU A 136 5.47 2.24 -10.92
CA GLU A 136 5.85 3.45 -11.68
C GLU A 136 5.70 4.69 -10.80
N PHE A 137 4.55 4.84 -10.14
CA PHE A 137 4.31 5.92 -9.20
C PHE A 137 5.33 5.97 -8.05
N LEU A 138 5.67 4.82 -7.46
CA LEU A 138 6.64 4.76 -6.36
C LEU A 138 8.04 5.13 -6.82
N ASN A 139 8.46 4.68 -8.01
CA ASN A 139 9.75 5.08 -8.59
C ASN A 139 9.81 6.60 -8.79
N ASP A 140 8.77 7.19 -9.39
CA ASP A 140 8.69 8.64 -9.59
C ASP A 140 8.69 9.41 -8.27
N LEU A 141 7.99 8.88 -7.26
CA LEU A 141 7.92 9.47 -5.92
C LEU A 141 9.27 9.43 -5.21
N PHE A 142 9.97 8.31 -5.29
CA PHE A 142 11.28 8.12 -4.69
C PHE A 142 12.36 8.97 -5.36
N ASP A 143 12.32 9.11 -6.69
CA ASP A 143 13.18 10.01 -7.44
C ASP A 143 12.93 11.48 -7.07
N ALA A 144 11.67 11.86 -6.87
CA ALA A 144 11.30 13.21 -6.43
C ALA A 144 11.78 13.48 -5.00
N LEU A 145 11.62 12.53 -4.07
CA LEU A 145 12.13 12.64 -2.69
C LEU A 145 13.64 12.82 -2.64
N HIS A 146 14.40 12.13 -3.51
CA HIS A 146 15.85 12.28 -3.54
C HIS A 146 16.28 13.70 -3.95
N LYS A 147 15.51 14.36 -4.82
CA LYS A 147 15.77 15.74 -5.27
C LYS A 147 15.42 16.79 -4.22
N GLU A 148 14.45 16.54 -3.33
CA GLU A 148 14.06 17.49 -2.27
C GLU A 148 14.97 17.45 -1.04
N VAL A 149 15.69 16.35 -0.81
CA VAL A 149 16.54 16.15 0.39
C VAL A 149 18.00 16.62 0.15
N GLN A 150 18.37 16.98 -1.08
CA GLN A 150 19.65 17.61 -1.44
C GLN A 150 19.58 19.13 -1.33
#